data_AF-A0A962ZG67-F1
#
_entry.id   AF-A0A962ZG67-F1
#
_cell.length_a   1.000
_cell.length_b   1.000
_cell.length_c   1.000
_cell.angle_alpha   90.00
_cell.angle_beta   90.00
_cell.angle_gamma   90.00
#
_symmetry.space_group_name_H-M   'P 1'
#
loop_
_entity.id
_entity.type
_entity.pdbx_description
1 polymer ?
#
loop_
_entity_poly.entity_id
_entity_poly.type
_entity_poly.pdbx_seq_one_letter_code
_entity_poly.pdbx_strand_id
1 'polypeptide(L)' 'MNVSELARRGATTSETVRHYTDLGLLRPVRNPDNGYRRYNRDDLRRLHFALQARSLGFTLG' A
#
# COMPACT_ATOMS: atom_id res chain seq x y z
N MET A 1 6.73 -6.52 5.99
CA MET A 1 6.51 -5.12 6.39
C MET A 1 5.14 -5.00 7.01
N ASN A 2 4.98 -4.19 8.06
CA ASN A 2 3.66 -3.82 8.57
C ASN A 2 3.08 -2.65 7.74
N VAL A 3 1.85 -2.23 8.03
CA VAL A 3 1.18 -1.13 7.33
C VAL A 3 1.97 0.18 7.41
N SER A 4 2.51 0.52 8.58
CA SER A 4 3.25 1.75 8.84
C SER A 4 4.58 1.79 8.06
N GLU A 5 5.26 0.66 7.98
CA GLU A 5 6.52 0.54 7.24
C GLU A 5 6.29 0.59 5.73
N LEU A 6 5.21 -0.03 5.24
CA LEU A 6 4.84 0.09 3.83
C LEU A 6 4.49 1.53 3.46
N ALA A 7 3.73 2.21 4.32
CA ALA A 7 3.37 3.61 4.13
C ALA A 7 4.61 4.52 4.08
N ARG A 8 5.53 4.36 5.04
CA ARG A 8 6.80 5.09 5.06
C ARG A 8 7.64 4.86 3.81
N ARG A 9 7.77 3.61 3.35
CA ARG A 9 8.53 3.28 2.14
C ARG A 9 7.86 3.78 0.87
N GLY A 10 6.54 3.74 0.82
CA GLY A 10 5.72 4.22 -0.29
C GLY A 10 5.51 5.75 -0.30
N ALA A 11 6.16 6.49 0.59
CA ALA A 11 5.96 7.94 0.77
C ALA A 11 4.47 8.33 0.87
N THR A 12 3.70 7.55 1.63
CA THR A 12 2.26 7.72 1.77
C THR A 12 1.80 7.48 3.21
N THR A 13 0.50 7.60 3.46
CA THR A 13 -0.10 7.39 4.79
C THR A 13 -0.52 5.94 4.99
N SER A 14 -0.54 5.48 6.25
CA SER A 14 -1.07 4.15 6.61
C SER A 14 -2.55 4.00 6.21
N GLU A 15 -3.29 5.10 6.19
CA GLU A 15 -4.67 5.14 5.69
C GLU A 15 -4.74 4.82 4.20
N THR A 16 -3.89 5.43 3.37
CA THR A 16 -3.81 5.14 1.93
C THR A 16 -3.48 3.67 1.68
N VAL A 17 -2.55 3.11 2.46
CA VAL A 17 -2.22 1.67 2.38
C VAL A 17 -3.42 0.81 2.74
N ARG A 18 -4.16 1.13 3.81
CA ARG A 18 -5.37 0.39 4.17
C ARG A 18 -6.42 0.50 3.08
N HIS A 19 -6.66 1.70 2.56
CA HIS A 19 -7.60 1.95 1.48
C HIS A 19 -7.29 1.08 0.24
N TYR A 20 -6.04 1.06 -0.21
CA TYR A 20 -5.65 0.20 -1.34
C TYR A 20 -5.65 -1.30 -1.02
N THR A 21 -5.51 -1.68 0.25
CA THR A 21 -5.69 -3.07 0.66
C THR A 21 -7.16 -3.48 0.62
N ASP A 22 -8.06 -2.61 1.07
CA ASP A 22 -9.50 -2.83 1.04
C ASP A 22 -10.06 -2.84 -0.39
N LEU A 23 -9.49 -2.03 -1.29
CA LEU A 23 -9.76 -2.10 -2.72
C LEU A 23 -9.16 -3.35 -3.42
N GLY A 24 -8.40 -4.18 -2.69
CA GLY A 24 -7.77 -5.39 -3.23
C GLY A 24 -6.57 -5.15 -4.15
N LEU A 25 -6.08 -3.91 -4.25
CA LEU A 25 -4.88 -3.55 -5.00
C LEU A 25 -3.60 -4.09 -4.33
N LEU A 26 -3.58 -4.07 -3.00
CA LEU A 26 -2.53 -4.73 -2.21
C LEU A 26 -3.04 -6.09 -1.75
N ARG A 27 -2.17 -7.11 -1.79
CA ARG A 27 -2.51 -8.48 -1.41
C ARG A 27 -1.56 -8.95 -0.31
N PRO A 28 -1.64 -8.34 0.89
CA PRO A 28 -0.82 -8.76 2.01
C PRO A 28 -1.17 -10.18 2.44
N VAL A 29 -0.17 -10.88 2.95
CA VAL A 29 -0.35 -12.17 3.59
C VAL A 29 -0.81 -11.95 5.03
N ARG A 30 -1.87 -12.62 5.45
CA ARG A 30 -2.22 -12.69 6.88
C ARG A 30 -1.23 -13.60 7.57
N ASN A 31 -0.57 -13.08 8.60
CA ASN A 31 0.32 -13.89 9.41
C ASN A 31 -0.53 -14.82 10.30
N PRO A 32 -0.38 -16.15 10.20
CA PRO A 32 -1.23 -17.11 10.90
C PRO A 32 -1.11 -17.02 12.43
N ASP A 33 0.06 -16.65 12.95
CA ASP A 33 0.32 -16.61 14.40
C ASP A 33 -0.33 -15.44 15.15
N ASN A 34 -0.59 -14.33 14.49
CA ASN A 34 -1.01 -13.09 15.16
C ASN A 34 -2.06 -12.28 14.40
N GLY A 35 -2.56 -12.80 13.28
CA GLY A 35 -3.66 -12.20 12.50
C GLY A 35 -3.30 -10.90 11.78
N TYR A 36 -2.10 -10.35 11.99
CA TYR A 36 -1.67 -9.10 11.36
C TYR A 36 -1.38 -9.29 9.87
N ARG A 37 -1.71 -8.26 9.08
CA ARG A 37 -1.36 -8.18 7.65
C ARG A 37 0.13 -7.89 7.50
N ARG A 38 0.85 -8.75 6.79
CA ARG A 38 2.23 -8.52 6.34
C ARG A 38 2.26 -8.21 4.85
N TYR A 39 2.87 -7.08 4.52
CA TYR A 39 3.12 -6.64 3.16
C TYR A 39 4.54 -7.06 2.74
N ASN A 40 4.68 -7.46 1.48
CA ASN A 40 5.95 -7.83 0.86
C ASN A 40 6.43 -6.76 -0.14
N ARG A 41 7.57 -7.00 -0.79
CA ARG A 41 8.15 -6.06 -1.75
C ARG A 41 7.24 -5.84 -2.97
N ASP A 42 6.45 -6.84 -3.37
CA ASP A 42 5.51 -6.72 -4.48
C ASP A 42 4.32 -5.82 -4.13
N ASP A 43 3.84 -5.86 -2.88
CA ASP A 43 2.86 -4.89 -2.39
C ASP A 43 3.42 -3.46 -2.44
N LEU A 44 4.70 -3.27 -2.12
CA LEU A 44 5.34 -1.96 -2.23
C LEU A 44 5.41 -1.48 -3.69
N ARG A 45 5.73 -2.36 -4.64
CA ARG A 45 5.73 -2.04 -6.07
C ARG A 45 4.33 -1.67 -6.57
N ARG A 46 3.31 -2.44 -6.17
CA ARG A 46 1.90 -2.14 -6.49
C ARG A 46 1.45 -0.82 -5.88
N LEU A 47 1.86 -0.54 -4.65
CA LEU A 47 1.59 0.73 -3.97
C LEU A 47 2.17 1.91 -4.75
N HIS A 48 3.46 1.84 -5.14
CA HIS A 48 4.08 2.87 -5.95
C HIS A 48 3.36 3.03 -7.30
N PHE A 49 3.02 1.94 -7.97
CA PHE A 49 2.29 2.00 -9.23
C PHE A 49 0.92 2.68 -9.08
N ALA A 50 0.15 2.30 -8.05
CA ALA A 50 -1.15 2.91 -7.75
C ALA A 50 -1.04 4.40 -7.42
N LEU A 51 -0.02 4.80 -6.65
CA LEU A 51 0.25 6.20 -6.33
C LEU A 51 0.66 7.00 -7.56
N GLN A 52 1.51 6.45 -8.43
CA GLN A 52 1.93 7.10 -9.68
C GLN A 52 0.73 7.22 -10.64
N ALA A 53 -0.07 6.17 -10.81
CA ALA A 53 -1.30 6.21 -11.61
C ALA A 53 -2.28 7.28 -11.11
N ARG A 54 -2.42 7.42 -9.79
CA ARG A 54 -3.21 8.50 -9.17
C ARG A 54 -2.59 9.89 -9.42
N SER A 55 -1.26 10.00 -9.36
CA SER A 55 -0.54 11.26 -9.59
C SER A 55 -0.59 11.71 -11.05
N LEU A 56 -0.68 10.78 -12.01
CA LEU A 56 -0.79 11.06 -13.44
C LEU A 56 -2.13 11.70 -13.83
N GLY A 57 -3.08 11.79 -12.90
CA GLY A 57 -4.34 12.45 -13.12
C GLY A 57 -4.72 13.42 -12.01
N PHE A 58 -3.86 14.37 -11.59
CA PHE A 58 -4.22 15.75 -11.16
C PHE A 58 -3.06 16.50 -10.48
N THR A 59 -2.37 17.36 -11.24
CA THR A 59 -2.44 18.83 -11.01
C THR A 59 -2.59 19.44 -12.39
N LEU A 60 -3.84 19.67 -12.81
CA LEU A 60 -4.15 20.64 -13.85
C LEU A 60 -3.86 22.01 -13.23
N GLY A 61 -2.73 22.59 -13.62
CA GLY A 61 -2.53 24.03 -13.53
C GLY A 61 -3.40 24.77 -14.54
#